data_AF-A0A4S8MME6-F1
#
_entry.id   AF-A0A4S8MME6-F1
#
_cell.length_a   1.000
_cell.length_b   1.000
_cell.length_c   1.000
_cell.angle_alpha   90.00
_cell.angle_beta   90.00
_cell.angle_gamma   90.00
#
_symmetry.space_group_name_H-M   'P 1'
#
loop_
_entity.id
_entity.type
_entity.pdbx_description
1 polymer ?
#
loop_
_entity_poly.entity_id
_entity_poly.type
_entity_poly.pdbx_seq_one_letter_code
_entity_poly.pdbx_strand_id
1 'polypeptide(L)' 'YIPRPPNAFMLFRADFVRQKHVPGSVETNHGSLSKIIGSCWRSLPPKDKQHWEILARKEKQAHKERWPDYKFRPVHKK' A
#
# COMPACT_ATOMS: atom_id res chain seq x y z
N TYR A 1 -10.64 11.23 12.18
CA TYR A 1 -10.68 10.26 11.07
C TYR A 1 -9.48 9.34 11.21
N ILE A 2 -9.68 8.02 11.28
CA ILE A 2 -8.58 7.03 11.37
C ILE A 2 -8.41 6.42 9.96
N PRO A 3 -7.23 6.51 9.33
CA PRO A 3 -6.99 5.95 8.01
C PRO A 3 -6.97 4.42 8.06
N ARG A 4 -7.21 3.77 6.92
CA ARG A 4 -7.13 2.30 6.84
C ARG A 4 -5.69 1.82 7.03
N PRO A 5 -5.46 0.66 7.67
CA PRO A 5 -4.14 0.05 7.64
C PRO A 5 -3.79 -0.31 6.18
N PRO A 6 -2.53 -0.08 5.75
CA PRO A 6 -2.09 -0.39 4.40
C PRO A 6 -2.08 -1.91 4.17
N ASN A 7 -2.51 -2.36 2.99
CA ASN A 7 -2.33 -3.73 2.57
C ASN A 7 -0.93 -3.95 1.95
N ALA A 8 -0.60 -5.19 1.60
CA ALA A 8 0.71 -5.55 1.06
C ALA A 8 1.10 -4.72 -0.17
N PHE A 9 0.15 -4.51 -1.09
CA PHE A 9 0.36 -3.68 -2.27
C PHE A 9 0.60 -2.20 -1.93
N MET A 10 -0.14 -1.64 -0.96
CA MET A 10 0.05 -0.25 -0.54
C MET A 10 1.41 -0.03 0.12
N LEU A 11 1.90 -1.00 0.90
CA LEU A 11 3.25 -0.98 1.47
C LEU A 11 4.32 -1.05 0.36
N PHE A 12 4.17 -1.99 -0.57
CA PHE A 12 5.06 -2.10 -1.72
C PHE A 12 5.07 -0.82 -2.56
N ARG A 13 3.91 -0.25 -2.85
CA ARG A 13 3.80 1.02 -3.60
C ARG A 13 4.52 2.16 -2.87
N ALA A 14 4.31 2.30 -1.56
CA ALA A 14 4.97 3.35 -0.78
C ALA A 14 6.49 3.20 -0.81
N ASP A 15 6.99 1.96 -0.69
CA ASP A 15 8.41 1.66 -0.77
C ASP A 15 8.97 1.91 -2.18
N PHE A 16 8.28 1.46 -3.24
CA PHE A 16 8.67 1.66 -4.63
C PHE A 16 8.79 3.15 -4.99
N VAL A 17 7.87 3.98 -4.50
CA VAL A 17 7.92 5.43 -4.67
C VAL A 17 9.08 6.03 -3.88
N ARG A 18 9.28 5.60 -2.63
CA ARG A 18 10.37 6.06 -1.76
C ARG A 18 11.76 5.72 -2.31
N GLN A 19 11.90 4.55 -2.93
CA GLN A 19 13.15 4.08 -3.54
C GLN A 19 13.54 4.89 -4.79
N LYS A 20 12.77 5.93 -5.17
CA LYS A 20 13.08 6.84 -6.29
C LYS A 20 13.38 6.12 -7.61
N HIS A 21 12.75 4.97 -7.86
CA HIS A 21 12.69 4.34 -9.19
C HIS A 21 11.90 5.18 -10.21
N VAL A 22 11.51 6.39 -9.82
CA VAL A 22 10.62 7.30 -10.52
C VAL A 22 11.28 8.67 -10.45
N PRO A 23 11.74 9.25 -11.57
CA PRO A 23 12.21 10.63 -11.59
C PRO A 23 11.06 11.55 -11.13
N GLY A 24 11.37 12.62 -10.39
CA GLY A 24 10.37 13.50 -9.75
C GLY A 24 9.29 14.07 -10.69
N SER A 25 9.47 13.98 -12.02
CA SER A 25 8.47 14.33 -13.03
C SER A 25 7.33 13.30 -13.21
N VAL A 26 7.55 12.03 -12.87
CA VAL A 26 6.54 10.96 -13.01
C VAL A 26 5.66 10.84 -11.76
N GLU A 27 6.09 11.42 -10.63
CA GLU A 27 5.25 11.56 -9.43
C GLU A 27 3.96 12.35 -9.72
N THR A 28 4.05 13.32 -10.65
CA THR A 28 2.91 14.12 -11.13
C THR A 28 1.84 13.34 -11.88
N ASN A 29 2.14 12.15 -12.41
CA ASN A 29 1.18 11.32 -13.13
C ASN A 29 0.92 9.99 -12.41
N HIS A 30 0.24 10.09 -11.27
CA HIS A 30 -0.16 8.95 -10.42
C HIS A 30 -0.90 7.82 -11.18
N GLY A 31 -1.56 8.14 -12.30
CA GLY A 31 -2.26 7.17 -13.14
C GLY A 31 -1.31 6.18 -13.82
N SER A 32 -0.27 6.69 -14.48
CA SER A 32 0.74 5.86 -15.16
C SER A 32 1.60 5.10 -14.14
N LEU A 33 1.95 5.75 -13.03
CA LEU A 33 2.75 5.14 -11.97
C LEU A 33 2.04 3.93 -11.34
N SER A 34 0.74 4.05 -11.07
CA SER A 34 -0.04 2.94 -10.48
C SER A 34 -0.15 1.75 -11.44
N LYS A 35 -0.20 1.99 -12.76
CA LYS A 35 -0.17 0.92 -13.77
C LYS A 35 1.18 0.19 -13.78
N ILE A 36 2.29 0.91 -13.72
CA ILE A 36 3.65 0.34 -13.68
C ILE A 36 3.83 -0.49 -12.40
N ILE A 37 3.56 0.09 -11.24
CA ILE A 37 3.68 -0.58 -9.94
C ILE A 37 2.76 -1.81 -9.88
N GLY A 38 1.55 -1.72 -10.42
CA GLY A 38 0.64 -2.85 -10.53
C GLY A 38 1.16 -3.98 -11.44
N SER A 39 1.95 -3.66 -12.45
CA SER A 39 2.66 -4.65 -13.27
C SER A 39 3.81 -5.29 -12.50
N CYS A 40 4.70 -4.48 -11.90
CA CYS A 40 5.82 -4.95 -11.09
C CYS A 40 5.34 -5.85 -9.93
N TRP A 41 4.29 -5.44 -9.23
CA TRP A 41 3.69 -6.24 -8.16
C TRP A 41 3.21 -7.61 -8.66
N ARG A 42 2.58 -7.68 -9.84
CA ARG A 42 2.16 -8.97 -10.42
C ARG A 42 3.37 -9.84 -10.79
N SER A 43 4.44 -9.24 -11.30
CA SER A 43 5.69 -9.91 -11.66
C SER A 43 6.56 -10.30 -10.46
N LEU A 44 6.28 -9.81 -9.25
CA LEU A 44 7.08 -10.17 -8.07
C LEU A 44 7.04 -11.68 -7.78
N PRO A 45 8.18 -12.28 -7.41
CA PRO A 45 8.25 -13.64 -6.88
C PRO A 45 7.32 -13.84 -5.68
N PRO A 46 6.80 -15.07 -5.48
CA PRO A 46 5.94 -15.38 -4.33
C PRO A 46 6.62 -15.06 -2.98
N LYS A 47 7.94 -15.28 -2.87
CA LYS A 47 8.71 -14.99 -1.65
C LYS A 47 8.67 -13.51 -1.28
N ASP A 48 8.80 -12.62 -2.27
CA ASP A 48 8.79 -11.18 -2.04
C ASP A 48 7.38 -10.70 -1.73
N LYS A 49 6.36 -11.23 -2.42
CA LYS A 49 4.95 -10.96 -2.07
C LYS A 49 4.65 -11.38 -0.63
N GLN A 50 5.13 -12.54 -0.21
CA GLN A 50 4.96 -13.04 1.15
C GLN A 50 5.61 -12.11 2.19
N HIS A 51 6.77 -11.52 1.90
CA HIS A 51 7.36 -10.51 2.77
C HIS A 51 6.41 -9.33 3.01
N TRP A 52 5.82 -8.77 1.94
CA TRP A 52 4.87 -7.67 2.04
C TRP A 52 3.55 -8.06 2.72
N GLU A 53 3.07 -9.29 2.52
CA GLU A 53 1.90 -9.82 3.21
C GLU A 53 2.12 -9.97 4.72
N ILE A 54 3.31 -10.43 5.13
CA ILE A 54 3.69 -10.50 6.54
C ILE A 54 3.70 -9.10 7.15
N LEU A 55 4.29 -8.11 6.46
CA LEU A 55 4.29 -6.72 6.92
C LEU A 55 2.87 -6.15 7.02
N ALA A 56 2.03 -6.37 6.00
CA ALA A 56 0.65 -5.93 6.03
C ALA A 56 -0.16 -6.57 7.17
N ARG A 57 0.11 -7.84 7.50
CA ARG A 57 -0.50 -8.50 8.65
C ARG A 57 -0.06 -7.87 9.96
N LYS A 58 1.24 -7.54 10.11
CA LYS A 58 1.76 -6.83 11.28
C LYS A 58 1.13 -5.45 11.43
N GLU A 59 1.07 -4.66 10.35
CA GLU A 59 0.45 -3.34 10.35
C GLU A 59 -1.05 -3.41 10.69
N LYS A 60 -1.77 -4.39 10.13
CA LYS A 60 -3.19 -4.62 10.47
C LYS A 60 -3.37 -4.96 11.95
N GLN A 61 -2.47 -5.77 12.51
CA GLN A 61 -2.51 -6.12 13.93
C GLN A 61 -2.19 -4.92 14.82
N ALA A 62 -1.10 -4.20 14.53
CA ALA A 62 -0.72 -2.98 15.25
C ALA A 62 -1.82 -1.90 15.18
N HIS A 63 -2.49 -1.77 14.03
CA HIS A 63 -3.65 -0.89 13.87
C HIS A 63 -4.82 -1.33 14.75
N LYS A 64 -5.09 -2.63 14.84
CA LYS A 64 -6.16 -3.17 15.69
C LYS A 64 -5.85 -2.96 17.17
N GLU A 65 -4.60 -3.13 17.58
CA GLU A 65 -4.15 -2.91 18.96
C GLU A 65 -4.19 -1.42 19.33
N ARG A 66 -3.77 -0.54 18.42
CA ARG A 66 -3.80 0.92 18.62
C ARG A 66 -5.22 1.49 18.60
N TRP A 67 -6.09 0.92 17.78
CA TRP A 67 -7.46 1.37 17.61
C TRP A 67 -8.44 0.19 17.69
N PRO A 68 -8.71 -0.33 18.91
CA PRO A 68 -9.56 -1.50 19.11
C PRO A 68 -11.01 -1.26 18.64
N ASP A 69 -11.51 -0.04 18.77
CA ASP A 69 -12.86 0.35 18.34
C ASP A 69 -12.93 0.80 16.87
N TYR A 70 -11.84 0.65 16.11
CA TYR A 70 -11.82 1.05 14.72
C TYR A 70 -12.78 0.20 13.88
N LYS A 71 -13.75 0.88 13.27
CA LYS A 71 -14.64 0.29 12.26
C LYS A 71 -14.62 1.16 11.01
N PHE A 72 -14.26 0.54 9.88
CA PHE A 72 -14.29 1.23 8.60
C PHE A 72 -15.73 1.59 8.22
N ARG A 73 -15.99 2.89 8.02
CA ARG A 73 -17.27 3.42 7.54
C ARG A 73 -17.00 4.19 6.24
N PRO A 74 -17.25 3.59 5.06
CA PRO A 74 -17.04 4.28 3.80
C PRO A 74 -18.03 5.44 3.68
N VAL A 75 -17.51 6.66 3.60
CA VAL A 75 -18.33 7.84 3.28
C VAL A 75 -18.52 7.84 1.77
N HIS A 76 -19.71 7.47 1.29
CA HIS A 76 -20.08 7.68 -0.11
C HIS A 76 -20.37 9.17 -0.26
N LYS A 77 -19.44 9.92 -0.87
CA LYS A 77 -19.78 11.23 -1.42
C LYS A 77 -20.64 10.97 -2.67
N LYS A 78 -21.90 11.37 -2.60
CA LYS A 78 -22.78 11.48 -3.78
C LYS A 78 -22.28 12.59 -4.70
#